data_AF-A0A7V4GWK9-F1
#
_entry.id   AF-A0A7V4GWK9-F1
#
_cell.length_a   1.000
_cell.length_b   1.000
_cell.length_c   1.000
_cell.angle_alpha   90.00
_cell.angle_beta   90.00
_cell.angle_gamma   90.00
#
_symmetry.space_group_name_H-M   'P 1'
#
loop_
_entity.id
_entity.type
_entity.pdbx_description
1 polymer ?
#
loop_
_entity_poly.entity_id
_entity_poly.type
_entity_poly.pdbx_seq_one_letter_code
_entity_poly.pdbx_strand_id
1 'polypeptide(L)'
;MKNRESVNFFYYPIFYFLKLTACLPLPVLYFLSDCLYPVVFYVIRYRKKVVFRNLRNAFPEKSENEIRILARRFYRNFCDVL
;
A
#
# COMPACT_ATOMS: atom_id res chain seq x y z
N MET A 1 -33.29 12.51 -20.66
CA MET A 1 -32.88 13.39 -19.55
C MET A 1 -32.15 12.52 -18.54
N LYS A 2 -30.85 12.78 -18.28
CA LYS A 2 -29.99 11.93 -17.45
C LYS A 2 -30.47 12.02 -15.99
N ASN A 3 -31.02 10.92 -15.47
CA ASN A 3 -31.46 10.79 -14.08
C ASN A 3 -30.28 11.17 -13.17
N ARG A 4 -30.35 12.34 -12.52
CA ARG A 4 -29.40 12.71 -11.48
C ARG A 4 -29.88 12.05 -10.20
N GLU A 5 -29.49 10.79 -10.01
CA GLU A 5 -29.46 10.18 -8.69
C GLU A 5 -28.71 11.17 -7.77
N SER A 6 -29.42 11.75 -6.80
CA SER A 6 -28.82 12.67 -5.83
C SER A 6 -27.88 11.86 -4.95
N VAL A 7 -26.59 11.93 -5.23
CA VAL A 7 -25.55 11.26 -4.45
C VAL A 7 -25.71 11.70 -3.00
N ASN A 8 -25.98 10.75 -2.09
CA ASN A 8 -26.18 11.08 -0.67
C ASN A 8 -25.01 11.91 -0.13
N PHE A 9 -25.30 12.85 0.76
CA PHE A 9 -24.31 13.79 1.28
C PHE A 9 -23.08 13.09 1.91
N PHE A 10 -23.31 11.91 2.48
CA PHE A 10 -22.27 11.04 3.06
C PHE A 10 -21.19 10.58 2.06
N TYR A 11 -21.45 10.64 0.75
CA TYR A 11 -20.46 10.29 -0.27
C TYR A 11 -19.55 11.46 -0.68
N TYR A 12 -19.87 12.70 -0.33
CA TYR A 12 -19.03 13.84 -0.69
C TYR A 12 -17.61 13.76 -0.10
N PRO A 13 -17.39 13.37 1.17
CA PRO A 13 -16.04 13.25 1.72
C PRO A 13 -15.15 12.28 0.94
N ILE A 14 -15.66 11.08 0.63
CA ILE A 14 -14.91 10.09 -0.16
C ILE A 14 -14.71 10.58 -1.60
N PHE A 15 -15.70 11.26 -2.19
CA PHE A 15 -15.59 11.84 -3.52
C PHE A 15 -14.49 12.91 -3.60
N TYR A 16 -14.45 13.83 -2.63
CA TYR A 16 -13.40 14.85 -2.57
C TYR A 16 -12.03 14.25 -2.29
N PHE A 17 -11.93 13.25 -1.40
CA PHE A 17 -10.69 12.53 -1.15
C PHE A 17 -10.13 11.89 -2.43
N LEU A 18 -10.95 11.13 -3.15
CA LEU A 18 -10.56 10.49 -4.41
C LEU A 18 -10.16 11.52 -5.48
N LYS A 19 -10.89 12.64 -5.56
CA LYS A 19 -10.59 13.72 -6.50
C LYS A 19 -9.25 14.39 -6.17
N LEU A 20 -8.97 14.63 -4.89
CA LEU A 20 -7.69 15.15 -4.43
C LEU A 20 -6.56 14.20 -4.83
N THR A 21 -6.65 12.92 -4.46
CA THR A 21 -5.61 11.93 -4.78
C THR A 21 -5.40 11.76 -6.29
N ALA A 22 -6.45 11.89 -7.10
CA ALA A 22 -6.34 11.82 -8.55
C ALA A 22 -5.65 13.04 -9.19
N CYS A 23 -5.68 14.21 -8.52
CA CYS A 23 -5.01 15.42 -9.00
C CYS A 23 -3.58 15.58 -8.47
N LEU A 24 -3.11 14.70 -7.58
CA LEU A 24 -1.75 14.76 -7.06
C LEU A 24 -0.73 14.32 -8.15
N PRO A 25 0.41 15.01 -8.26
CA PRO A 25 1.48 14.56 -9.16
C PRO A 25 2.10 13.25 -8.63
N LEU A 26 2.50 12.36 -9.55
CA LEU A 26 3.04 11.04 -9.21
C LEU A 26 4.10 11.03 -8.10
N PRO A 27 5.10 11.96 -8.07
CA PRO A 27 6.10 11.98 -7.00
C PRO A 27 5.50 12.15 -5.59
N VAL A 28 4.40 12.89 -5.45
CA VAL A 28 3.74 13.09 -4.15
C VAL A 28 2.99 11.83 -3.72
N LEU A 29 2.41 11.09 -4.68
CA LEU A 29 1.78 9.79 -4.40
C LEU A 29 2.82 8.76 -3.95
N TYR A 30 4.00 8.71 -4.59
CA TYR A 30 5.11 7.86 -4.13
C TYR A 30 5.61 8.25 -2.74
N PHE A 31 5.70 9.55 -2.43
CA PHE A 31 6.05 9.99 -1.09
C PHE A 31 5.01 9.56 -0.04
N LEU A 32 3.72 9.65 -0.37
CA LEU A 32 2.65 9.19 0.52
C LEU A 32 2.74 7.68 0.77
N SER A 33 3.02 6.89 -0.26
CA SER A 33 3.28 5.45 -0.13
C SER A 33 4.46 5.16 0.80
N ASP A 34 5.55 5.91 0.66
CA ASP A 34 6.72 5.80 1.53
C ASP A 34 6.39 6.06 3.01
N CYS A 35 5.46 6.99 3.29
CA CYS A 35 4.94 7.23 4.64
C CYS A 35 3.99 6.13 5.14
N LEU A 36 3.28 5.44 4.25
CA LEU A 36 2.38 4.33 4.58
C LEU A 36 3.13 3.02 4.84
N TYR A 37 4.28 2.81 4.20
CA TYR A 37 5.15 1.64 4.42
C TYR A 37 5.38 1.28 5.91
N PRO A 38 5.84 2.20 6.79
CA PRO A 38 6.06 1.85 8.19
C PRO A 38 4.76 1.48 8.92
N VAL A 39 3.63 2.07 8.55
CA VAL A 39 2.31 1.72 9.13
C VAL A 39 1.94 0.28 8.77
N VAL A 40 2.04 -0.07 7.48
CA VAL A 40 1.73 -1.42 6.99
C VAL A 40 2.69 -2.46 7.59
N PHE A 41 3.99 -2.15 7.61
CA PHE A 41 5.02 -3.09 8.04
C PHE A 41 5.08 -3.27 9.57
N TYR A 42 5.05 -2.18 10.34
CA TYR A 42 5.26 -2.24 11.80
C TYR A 42 3.96 -2.28 12.60
N VAL A 43 2.96 -1.48 12.22
CA VAL A 43 1.70 -1.33 12.99
C VAL A 43 0.72 -2.44 12.61
N ILE A 44 0.33 -2.51 11.34
CA ILE A 44 -0.67 -3.47 10.85
C ILE A 44 -0.07 -4.89 10.77
N ARG A 45 1.25 -4.99 10.50
CA ARG A 45 1.97 -6.26 10.27
C ARG A 45 1.28 -7.12 9.21
N TYR A 46 0.74 -6.47 8.19
CA TYR A 46 -0.15 -7.09 7.21
C TYR A 46 0.50 -8.31 6.55
N ARG A 47 -0.13 -9.49 6.63
CA ARG A 47 0.29 -10.75 5.99
C ARG A 47 1.78 -11.13 6.11
N LYS A 48 2.46 -10.67 7.16
CA LYS A 48 3.90 -10.95 7.39
C LYS A 48 4.23 -12.43 7.26
N LYS A 49 3.49 -13.31 7.94
CA LYS A 49 3.75 -14.76 7.91
C LYS A 49 3.76 -15.35 6.50
N VAL A 50 2.83 -14.92 5.65
CA VAL A 50 2.73 -15.40 4.26
C VAL A 50 3.91 -14.89 3.43
N VAL A 51 4.25 -13.60 3.54
CA VAL A 51 5.39 -13.02 2.82
C VAL A 51 6.69 -13.70 3.24
N PHE A 52 6.95 -13.86 4.54
CA PHE A 52 8.15 -14.55 5.02
C PHE A 52 8.20 -16.01 4.56
N ARG A 53 7.08 -16.75 4.60
CA ARG A 53 7.02 -18.12 4.08
C ARG A 53 7.32 -18.17 2.58
N ASN A 54 6.73 -17.27 1.80
CA ASN A 54 6.97 -17.22 0.36
C ASN A 54 8.42 -16.85 0.04
N LEU A 55 9.02 -15.91 0.76
CA LEU A 55 10.42 -15.54 0.56
C LEU A 55 11.38 -16.69 0.90
N ARG A 56 11.13 -17.44 1.99
CA ARG A 56 11.92 -18.63 2.33
C ARG A 56 11.80 -19.74 1.29
N ASN A 57 10.60 -19.92 0.73
CA ASN A 57 10.37 -20.91 -0.31
C ASN A 57 10.99 -20.49 -1.66
N ALA A 58 10.98 -19.20 -1.97
CA ALA A 58 11.53 -18.66 -3.22
C ALA A 58 13.06 -18.52 -3.18
N PHE A 59 13.64 -18.28 -2.00
CA PHE A 59 15.07 -18.07 -1.79
C PHE A 59 15.58 -18.91 -0.61
N PRO A 60 15.54 -20.26 -0.71
CA PRO A 60 15.94 -21.16 0.38
C PRO A 60 17.42 -21.05 0.75
N GLU A 61 18.27 -20.55 -0.16
CA GLU A 61 19.71 -20.34 0.02
C GLU A 61 20.05 -19.12 0.88
N LYS A 62 19.08 -18.22 1.13
CA LYS A 62 19.30 -16.97 1.85
C LYS A 62 19.15 -17.13 3.35
N SER A 63 20.00 -16.41 4.08
CA SER A 63 19.89 -16.33 5.55
C SER A 63 18.62 -15.59 5.98
N GLU A 64 18.16 -15.84 7.21
CA GLU A 64 17.01 -15.13 7.79
C GLU A 64 17.18 -13.60 7.81
N ASN A 65 18.42 -13.11 7.92
CA ASN A 65 18.71 -11.68 7.87
C ASN A 65 18.48 -11.09 6.47
N GLU A 66 18.93 -11.79 5.42
CA GLU A 66 18.67 -11.39 4.03
C GLU A 66 17.18 -11.45 3.71
N ILE A 67 16.48 -12.49 4.17
CA ILE A 67 15.03 -12.62 4.00
C ILE A 67 14.30 -11.44 4.66
N ARG A 68 14.74 -10.98 5.85
CA ARG A 68 14.16 -9.79 6.49
C ARG A 68 14.42 -8.51 5.70
N ILE A 69 15.61 -8.34 5.14
CA ILE A 69 15.94 -7.19 4.29
C ILE A 69 15.06 -7.20 3.04
N LEU A 70 14.92 -8.37 2.41
CA LEU A 70 14.10 -8.53 1.22
C LEU A 70 12.62 -8.31 1.51
N ALA A 71 12.12 -8.77 2.66
CA ALA A 71 10.76 -8.48 3.10
C ALA A 71 10.53 -6.98 3.24
N ARG A 72 11.44 -6.23 3.89
CA ARG A 72 11.32 -4.76 4.01
C ARG A 72 11.24 -4.09 2.63
N ARG A 73 12.09 -4.50 1.68
CA ARG A 73 12.06 -3.98 0.30
C ARG A 73 10.75 -4.33 -0.41
N PHE A 74 10.27 -5.57 -0.26
CA PHE A 74 8.99 -6.00 -0.79
C PHE A 74 7.84 -5.13 -0.26
N TYR A 75 7.77 -4.89 1.04
CA TYR A 75 6.69 -4.07 1.62
C TYR A 75 6.73 -2.61 1.18
N ARG A 76 7.92 -2.06 0.91
CA ARG A 76 8.05 -0.70 0.35
C ARG A 76 7.45 -0.64 -1.04
N ASN A 77 7.93 -1.50 -1.95
CA ASN A 77 7.39 -1.60 -3.31
C ASN A 77 5.91 -1.98 -3.33
N PHE A 78 5.46 -2.80 -2.37
CA PHE A 78 4.06 -3.17 -2.25
C PHE A 78 3.19 -1.97 -1.93
N CYS A 79 3.65 -1.05 -1.07
CA CYS A 79 2.91 0.19 -0.79
C CYS A 79 2.86 1.11 -2.01
N ASP A 80 3.87 1.10 -2.88
CA ASP A 80 3.89 1.92 -4.09
C ASP A 80 2.86 1.46 -5.14
N VAL A 81 2.50 0.18 -5.12
CA VAL A 81 1.58 -0.45 -6.10
C VAL A 81 0.14 -0.56 -5.58
N LEU A 82 -0.07 -0.43 -4.27
CA LEU A 82 -1.36 -0.65 -3.62
C LEU A 82 -2.34 0.51 -3.80
#